data_AF-A0A350T229-F1
#
_entry.id   AF-A0A350T229-F1
#
_cell.length_a   1.000
_cell.length_b   1.000
_cell.length_c   1.000
_cell.angle_alpha   90.00
_cell.angle_beta   90.00
_cell.angle_gamma   90.00
#
_symmetry.space_group_name_H-M   'P 1'
#
loop_
_entity.id
_entity.type
_entity.pdbx_description
1 polymer ?
#
loop_
_entity_poly.entity_id
_entity_poly.type
_entity_poly.pdbx_seq_one_letter_code
_entity_poly.pdbx_strand_id
1 'polypeptide(L)' 'MSTDHRAGRPQPDERLAEALASAVEAMIDYELDAEARQVVHDTVGRHQALAQRLRAVPLTNADEPDFMFVPYRAEG' A
#
# COMPACT_ATOMS: atom_id res chain seq x y z
N MET A 1 36.08 4.02 7.59
CA MET A 1 35.58 4.89 6.51
C MET A 1 34.23 4.35 6.08
N SER A 2 33.15 5.10 6.34
CA SER A 2 31.76 4.66 6.17
C SER A 2 31.42 4.46 4.69
N THR A 3 30.82 3.31 4.39
CA THR A 3 30.15 3.07 3.11
C THR A 3 28.85 3.86 3.07
N ASP A 4 28.82 4.92 2.26
CA ASP A 4 27.59 5.64 1.92
C ASP A 4 26.55 4.67 1.35
N HIS A 5 25.64 4.19 2.21
CA HIS A 5 24.37 3.62 1.77
C HIS A 5 23.49 4.77 1.29
N ARG A 6 23.71 5.23 0.05
CA ARG A 6 22.64 5.89 -0.70
C ARG A 6 21.57 4.84 -0.94
N ALA A 7 20.67 4.68 0.02
CA ALA A 7 19.40 4.00 -0.20
C ALA A 7 18.68 4.79 -1.31
N GLY A 8 18.79 4.31 -2.55
CA GLY A 8 17.96 4.79 -3.64
C GLY A 8 16.50 4.66 -3.18
N ARG A 9 15.70 5.70 -3.43
CA ARG A 9 14.26 5.61 -3.13
C ARG A 9 13.73 4.31 -3.73
N PRO A 10 13.00 3.47 -2.97
CA PRO A 10 12.48 2.24 -3.51
C PRO A 10 11.58 2.60 -4.68
N GLN A 11 11.96 2.15 -5.88
CA GLN A 11 11.17 2.43 -7.07
C GLN A 11 9.79 1.79 -6.89
N PRO A 12 8.73 2.45 -7.38
CA PRO A 12 7.41 1.85 -7.42
C PRO A 12 7.50 0.47 -8.09
N ASP A 13 6.89 -0.55 -7.49
CA ASP A 13 6.85 -1.86 -8.12
C ASP A 13 5.75 -1.84 -9.19
N GLU A 14 6.16 -1.62 -10.43
CA GLU A 14 5.28 -1.59 -11.61
C GLU A 14 4.52 -2.90 -11.80
N ARG A 15 5.07 -4.04 -11.34
CA ARG A 15 4.40 -5.34 -11.43
C ARG A 15 3.17 -5.40 -10.55
N LEU A 16 3.19 -4.70 -9.40
CA LEU A 16 2.04 -4.63 -8.52
C LEU A 16 0.90 -3.82 -9.15
N ALA A 17 1.24 -2.72 -9.80
CA ALA A 17 0.26 -1.89 -10.49
C ALA A 17 -0.41 -2.66 -11.65
N GLU A 18 0.37 -3.40 -12.42
CA GLU A 18 -0.18 -4.26 -13.49
C GLU A 18 -1.07 -5.38 -12.94
N ALA A 19 -0.62 -6.07 -11.89
CA ALA A 19 -1.41 -7.11 -11.24
C ALA A 19 -2.74 -6.57 -10.68
N LEU A 20 -2.74 -5.35 -10.13
CA LEU A 20 -3.94 -4.68 -9.64
C LEU A 20 -4.86 -4.23 -10.78
N ALA A 21 -4.32 -3.76 -11.89
CA ALA A 21 -5.12 -3.46 -13.08
C ALA A 21 -5.84 -4.72 -13.59
N SER A 22 -5.12 -5.85 -13.72
CA SER A 22 -5.72 -7.14 -14.10
C SER A 22 -6.78 -7.62 -13.09
N ALA A 23 -6.56 -7.41 -11.79
CA ALA A 23 -7.54 -7.78 -10.77
C ALA A 23 -8.82 -6.92 -10.87
N VAL A 24 -8.68 -5.62 -11.13
CA VAL A 24 -9.82 -4.73 -11.34
C VAL A 24 -10.61 -5.19 -12.56
N GLU A 25 -9.96 -5.42 -13.70
CA GLU A 25 -10.59 -5.95 -14.93
C GLU A 25 -11.39 -7.22 -14.66
N ALA A 26 -10.80 -8.18 -13.92
CA ALA A 26 -11.47 -9.43 -13.56
C ALA A 26 -12.66 -9.24 -12.61
N MET A 27 -12.66 -8.22 -11.76
CA MET A 27 -13.76 -7.92 -10.84
C MET A 27 -14.94 -7.24 -11.52
N ILE A 28 -14.67 -6.39 -12.51
CA ILE A 28 -15.70 -5.61 -13.21
C ILE A 28 -16.16 -6.25 -14.52
N ASP A 29 -15.54 -7.37 -14.92
CA ASP A 29 -15.74 -8.08 -16.19
C ASP A 29 -15.67 -7.15 -17.42
N TYR A 30 -14.71 -6.23 -17.37
CA TYR A 30 -14.53 -5.17 -18.37
C TYR A 30 -13.05 -4.82 -18.50
N GLU A 31 -12.58 -4.65 -19.75
CA GLU A 31 -11.21 -4.26 -20.04
C GLU A 31 -11.00 -2.76 -19.79
N LEU A 32 -9.93 -2.43 -19.07
CA LEU A 32 -9.57 -1.04 -18.84
C LEU A 32 -8.93 -0.46 -20.11
N ASP A 33 -9.43 0.69 -20.54
CA ASP A 33 -8.73 1.48 -21.54
C ASP A 33 -7.39 2.02 -21.00
N ALA A 34 -6.59 2.60 -21.90
CA ALA A 34 -5.25 3.07 -21.56
C ALA A 34 -5.26 4.17 -20.48
N GLU A 35 -6.28 5.03 -20.47
CA GLU A 35 -6.40 6.10 -19.48
C GLU A 35 -6.73 5.53 -18.11
N ALA A 36 -7.70 4.62 -18.02
CA ALA A 36 -8.09 3.96 -16.79
C ALA A 36 -6.95 3.09 -16.23
N ARG A 37 -6.21 2.38 -17.10
CA ARG A 37 -4.97 1.68 -16.70
C ARG A 37 -3.95 2.65 -16.10
N GLN A 38 -3.70 3.80 -16.74
CA GLN A 38 -2.78 4.80 -16.21
C GLN A 38 -3.22 5.33 -14.84
N VAL A 39 -4.52 5.54 -14.63
CA VAL A 39 -5.07 5.96 -13.33
C VAL A 39 -4.80 4.93 -12.25
N VAL A 40 -4.95 3.63 -12.54
CA VAL A 40 -4.60 2.55 -11.61
C VAL A 40 -3.11 2.60 -11.28
N HIS A 41 -2.25 2.68 -12.29
CA HIS A 41 -0.80 2.77 -12.12
C HIS A 41 -0.38 3.95 -11.24
N ASP A 42 -0.89 5.15 -11.53
CA ASP A 42 -0.60 6.36 -10.76
C ASP A 42 -1.08 6.24 -9.30
N THR A 43 -2.27 5.66 -9.11
CA THR A 43 -2.87 5.48 -7.80
C THR A 43 -2.05 4.50 -6.95
N VAL A 44 -1.66 3.37 -7.53
CA VAL A 44 -0.81 2.38 -6.88
C VAL A 44 0.54 2.98 -6.53
N GLY A 45 1.15 3.75 -7.45
CA GLY A 45 2.41 4.45 -7.20
C GLY A 45 2.32 5.41 -6.00
N ARG A 46 1.25 6.21 -5.92
CA ARG A 46 1.01 7.10 -4.76
C ARG A 46 0.85 6.33 -3.45
N HIS A 47 0.12 5.22 -3.45
CA HIS A 47 -0.06 4.38 -2.27
C HIS A 47 1.23 3.69 -1.83
N GLN A 48 2.04 3.20 -2.76
CA GLN A 48 3.35 2.63 -2.45
C GLN A 48 4.27 3.67 -1.81
N ALA A 49 4.31 4.89 -2.36
CA ALA A 49 5.10 5.98 -1.79
C ALA A 49 4.64 6.34 -0.37
N LEU A 50 3.34 6.39 -0.12
CA LEU A 50 2.79 6.62 1.22
C LEU A 50 3.14 5.48 2.18
N ALA A 51 2.95 4.23 1.76
CA ALA A 51 3.25 3.06 2.57
C ALA A 51 4.74 3.00 2.95
N GLN A 52 5.65 3.34 2.03
CA GLN A 52 7.07 3.45 2.33
C GLN A 52 7.37 4.53 3.39
N ARG A 53 6.72 5.69 3.29
CA ARG A 53 6.85 6.76 4.30
C ARG A 53 6.35 6.30 5.68
N LEU A 54 5.22 5.60 5.73
CA LEU A 54 4.65 5.08 6.97
C LEU A 54 5.56 4.02 7.61
N ARG A 55 6.14 3.12 6.81
CA ARG A 55 7.10 2.10 7.30
C ARG A 55 8.39 2.69 7.88
N ALA A 56 8.77 3.89 7.46
CA ALA A 56 9.94 4.58 7.98
C ALA A 56 9.69 5.21 9.35
N VAL A 57 8.45 5.28 9.82
CA VAL A 57 8.11 5.79 11.14
C VAL A 57 8.42 4.70 12.18
N PRO A 58 9.34 4.94 13.14
CA PRO A 58 9.65 3.97 14.17
C PRO A 58 8.44 3.84 15.11
N LEU A 59 7.91 2.62 15.23
CA LEU A 59 6.86 2.34 16.18
C LEU A 59 7.47 2.09 17.57
N THR A 60 6.93 2.74 18.59
CA THR A 60 7.23 2.49 19.99
C THR A 60 6.05 1.78 20.65
N ASN A 61 6.25 1.09 21.77
CA ASN A 61 5.20 0.28 22.44
C ASN A 61 3.94 1.07 22.89
N ALA A 62 3.85 2.38 22.65
CA ALA A 62 2.66 3.19 22.83
C ALA A 62 1.78 3.32 21.55
N ASP A 63 2.21 2.75 20.42
CA ASP A 63 1.47 2.70 19.16
C ASP A 63 0.52 1.50 19.13
N GLU A 64 -0.20 1.27 20.24
CA GLU A 64 -1.37 0.39 20.22
C GLU A 64 -2.39 0.97 19.24
N PRO A 65 -3.18 0.13 18.53
CA PRO A 65 -4.24 0.62 17.68
C PRO A 65 -5.14 1.58 18.44
N ASP A 66 -5.46 2.75 17.86
CA ASP A 66 -6.38 3.74 18.45
C ASP A 66 -7.69 3.11 18.93
N PHE A 67 -8.09 1.99 18.32
CA PHE A 67 -9.20 1.16 18.74
C PHE A 67 -8.77 -0.29 18.87
N MET A 68 -8.78 -0.79 20.10
CA MET A 68 -8.71 -2.22 20.38
C MET A 68 -10.13 -2.80 20.40
N PHE A 69 -10.37 -3.84 19.61
CA PHE A 69 -11.65 -4.54 19.61
C PHE A 69 -11.86 -5.22 20.97
N VAL A 70 -12.91 -4.82 21.69
CA VAL A 70 -13.35 -5.49 22.91
C VAL A 70 -14.56 -6.36 22.54
N PRO A 71 -14.42 -7.71 22.49
CA PRO A 71 -15.56 -8.58 22.23
C PRO A 71 -16.61 -8.41 23.32
N TYR A 72 -17.84 -8.13 22.91
CA TYR A 72 -19.00 -8.07 23.80
C TYR A 72 -19.16 -9.42 24.52
N ARG A 73 -19.09 -9.42 25.85
CA ARG A 73 -19.53 -10.54 26.68
C ARG A 73 -20.94 -10.21 27.16
N ALA A 74 -21.94 -10.92 26.66
CA ALA A 74 -23.24 -10.94 27.30
C ALA A 74 -23.02 -11.53 28.70
N GLU A 75 -23.25 -10.75 29.76
CA GLU A 75 -23.36 -11.31 31.11
C GLU A 75 -24.58 -12.24 31.10
N GLY A 76 -24.35 -13.49 31.52
CA GLY A 76 -25.36 -14.56 31.55
C GLY A 76 -26.37 -14.41 32.67
#